data_AF-A0A562SH26-F1
#
_entry.id   AF-A0A562SH26-F1
#
_cell.length_a   1.000
_cell.length_b   1.000
_cell.length_c   1.000
_cell.angle_alpha   90.00
_cell.angle_beta   90.00
_cell.angle_gamma   90.00
#
_symmetry.space_group_name_H-M   'P 1'
#
loop_
_entity.id
_entity.type
_entity.pdbx_description
1 polymer ?
#
loop_
_entity_poly.entity_id
_entity_poly.type
_entity_poly.pdbx_seq_one_letter_code
_entity_poly.pdbx_strand_id
1 'polypeptide(L)'
;MSDNLLDILQQRDDLTEQELLNYLQGNLTPEERRAVEEKLADSEMMSDAEEGLRMADAAKTTFAVNDINRKLAQQLQQQRRKRKHKPIPNLSLVIISTFLVLVLIVLAYLVIHKMRNGQ
;
A
#
# COMPACT_ATOMS: atom_id res chain seq x y z
N MET A 1 7.50 14.52 -9.59
CA MET A 1 7.74 14.79 -8.15
C MET A 1 7.65 13.51 -7.30
N SER A 2 8.06 12.36 -7.83
CA SER A 2 8.15 11.07 -7.11
C SER A 2 9.59 10.68 -6.81
N ASP A 3 10.53 11.20 -7.59
CA ASP A 3 11.91 10.71 -7.63
C ASP A 3 12.69 11.13 -6.38
N ASN A 4 12.40 12.32 -5.83
CA ASN A 4 12.99 12.80 -4.58
C ASN A 4 12.62 11.95 -3.33
N LEU A 5 11.50 11.21 -3.36
CA LEU A 5 11.09 10.33 -2.25
C LEU A 5 11.81 8.98 -2.29
N LEU A 6 12.30 8.57 -3.46
CA LEU A 6 13.11 7.37 -3.60
C LEU A 6 14.54 7.63 -3.13
N ASP A 7 15.09 8.81 -3.39
CA ASP A 7 16.44 9.21 -2.96
C ASP A 7 16.62 9.16 -1.44
N ILE A 8 15.65 9.67 -0.67
CA ILE A 8 15.67 9.62 0.81
C ILE A 8 15.56 8.20 1.39
N LEU A 9 15.11 7.21 0.60
CA LEU A 9 15.08 5.79 0.98
C LEU A 9 16.30 5.01 0.46
N GLN A 10 17.00 5.59 -0.52
CA GLN A 10 18.18 5.01 -1.15
C GLN A 10 19.48 5.49 -0.52
N GLN A 11 19.46 6.62 0.19
CA GLN A 11 20.53 7.03 1.09
C GLN A 11 20.54 6.09 2.32
N ARG A 12 20.95 4.86 2.08
CA ARG A 12 21.30 3.90 3.11
C ARG A 12 22.73 4.23 3.51
N ASP A 13 22.91 4.75 4.71
CA ASP A 13 24.25 4.73 5.30
C ASP A 13 24.73 3.27 5.37
N ASP A 14 26.05 3.07 5.34
CA ASP A 14 26.72 1.78 5.12
C ASP A 14 26.50 0.72 6.24
N LEU A 15 25.62 1.03 7.20
CA LEU A 15 25.24 0.17 8.31
C LEU A 15 23.76 -0.20 8.22
N THR A 16 23.47 -1.50 8.12
CA THR A 16 22.08 -1.98 8.06
C THR A 16 21.44 -2.03 9.45
N GLU A 17 20.12 -1.84 9.51
CA GLU A 17 19.33 -1.97 10.75
C GLU A 17 19.53 -3.35 11.42
N GLN A 18 19.71 -4.40 10.62
CA GLN A 18 19.93 -5.76 11.09
C GLN A 18 21.29 -5.92 11.80
N GLU A 19 22.34 -5.29 11.27
CA GLU A 19 23.69 -5.29 11.87
C GLU A 19 23.69 -4.51 13.19
N LEU A 20 22.99 -3.37 13.25
CA LEU A 20 22.84 -2.57 14.48
C LEU A 20 22.10 -3.35 15.59
N LEU A 21 21.03 -4.07 15.23
CA LEU A 21 20.30 -4.93 16.16
C LEU A 21 21.19 -6.07 16.69
N ASN A 22 22.00 -6.71 15.84
CA ASN A 22 22.93 -7.76 16.25
C ASN A 22 24.04 -7.22 17.17
N TYR A 23 24.53 -6.01 16.92
CA TYR A 23 25.48 -5.30 17.77
C TYR A 23 24.92 -5.05 19.17
N LEU A 24 23.69 -4.55 19.26
CA LEU A 24 23.01 -4.28 20.53
C LEU A 24 22.66 -5.54 21.32
N GLN A 25 22.37 -6.65 20.62
CA GLN A 25 22.08 -7.94 21.25
C GLN A 25 23.34 -8.70 21.71
N GLY A 26 24.54 -8.24 21.34
CA GLY A 26 25.81 -8.89 21.69
C GLY A 26 26.11 -10.17 20.90
N ASN A 27 25.47 -10.35 19.73
CA ASN A 27 25.60 -11.55 18.90
C ASN A 27 26.75 -11.48 17.88
N LEU A 28 27.55 -10.41 17.89
CA LEU A 28 28.66 -10.19 16.96
C LEU A 28 30.00 -10.67 17.52
N THR A 29 30.87 -11.16 16.65
CA THR A 29 32.26 -11.46 16.99
C THR A 29 33.05 -10.16 17.28
N PRO A 30 34.19 -10.23 17.99
CA PRO A 30 34.98 -9.04 18.33
C PRO A 30 35.48 -8.25 17.11
N GLU A 31 35.68 -8.92 15.97
CA GLU A 31 36.10 -8.29 14.72
C GLU A 31 34.94 -7.53 14.05
N GLU A 32 33.77 -8.17 13.96
CA GLU A 32 32.55 -7.55 13.41
C GLU A 32 32.09 -6.36 14.27
N ARG A 33 32.25 -6.47 15.59
CA ARG A 33 31.88 -5.42 16.53
C ARG A 33 32.69 -4.14 16.31
N ARG A 34 34.00 -4.28 16.08
CA ARG A 34 34.90 -3.16 15.77
C ARG A 34 34.56 -2.50 14.43
N ALA A 35 34.22 -3.30 13.42
CA ALA A 35 33.80 -2.79 12.12
C ALA A 35 32.49 -1.99 12.20
N VAL A 36 31.56 -2.40 13.07
CA VAL A 36 30.31 -1.66 13.33
C VAL A 36 30.58 -0.37 14.10
N GLU A 37 31.49 -0.39 15.08
CA GLU A 37 31.90 0.82 15.85
C GLU A 37 32.56 1.88 14.96
N GLU A 38 33.39 1.48 14.00
CA GLU A 38 34.00 2.39 13.03
C GLU A 38 32.95 3.07 12.14
N LYS A 39 31.95 2.31 11.69
CA LYS A 39 30.82 2.84 10.90
C LYS A 39 29.88 3.73 11.71
N LEU A 40 29.66 3.42 12.98
CA LEU A 40 28.85 4.23 13.90
C LEU A 40 29.53 5.58 14.19
N ALA A 41 30.86 5.60 14.28
CA ALA A 41 31.61 6.83 14.49
C ALA A 41 31.56 7.77 13.28
N ASP A 42 31.38 7.23 12.07
CA ASP A 42 31.34 7.99 10.82
C ASP A 42 29.94 8.54 10.49
N SER A 43 28.89 8.03 11.15
CA SER A 43 27.49 8.46 10.96
C SER A 43 26.86 8.98 12.25
N GLU A 44 26.75 10.31 12.35
CA GLU A 44 26.07 11.03 13.43
C GLU A 44 24.60 10.57 13.59
N MET A 45 23.92 10.27 12.49
CA MET A 45 22.53 9.78 12.50
C MET A 45 22.42 8.37 13.09
N MET A 46 23.37 7.47 12.79
CA MET A 46 23.38 6.11 13.34
C MET A 46 23.72 6.12 14.82
N SER A 47 24.62 7.02 15.24
CA SER A 47 24.95 7.20 16.66
C SER A 47 23.74 7.65 17.47
N ASP A 48 22.99 8.65 16.98
CA ASP A 48 21.74 9.10 17.59
C ASP A 48 20.66 8.00 17.60
N ALA A 49 20.55 7.22 16.52
CA ALA A 49 19.62 6.10 16.43
C ALA A 49 19.97 4.96 17.41
N GLU A 50 21.26 4.69 17.62
CA GLU A 50 21.75 3.72 18.60
C GLU A 50 21.36 4.13 20.02
N GLU A 51 21.55 5.39 20.40
CA GLU A 51 21.16 5.91 21.71
C GLU A 51 19.65 5.80 21.93
N GLY A 52 18.85 6.22 20.94
CA GLY A 52 17.41 6.09 20.97
C GLY A 52 16.93 4.64 21.06
N LEU A 53 17.62 3.71 20.40
CA LEU A 53 17.30 2.29 20.42
C LEU A 53 17.73 1.61 21.73
N ARG A 54 18.81 2.05 22.38
CA ARG A 54 19.21 1.61 23.73
C ARG A 54 18.23 2.07 24.81
N MET A 55 17.63 3.25 24.64
CA MET A 55 16.56 3.74 25.51
C MET A 55 15.24 2.98 25.29
N ALA A 56 15.03 2.44 24.09
CA ALA A 56 13.86 1.65 23.76
C ALA A 56 14.03 0.17 24.19
N ASP A 57 12.99 -0.38 24.82
CA ASP A 57 12.95 -1.79 25.16
C ASP A 57 12.84 -2.64 23.88
N ALA A 58 13.96 -3.23 23.42
CA ALA A 58 14.12 -3.87 22.11
C ALA A 58 12.99 -4.86 21.74
N ALA A 59 12.45 -5.57 22.73
CA ALA A 59 11.33 -6.49 22.54
C ALA A 59 10.01 -5.75 22.21
N LYS A 60 9.75 -4.62 22.89
CA LYS A 60 8.58 -3.78 22.64
C LYS A 60 8.69 -3.04 21.32
N THR A 61 9.89 -2.58 20.94
CA THR A 61 10.14 -1.91 19.65
C THR A 61 9.92 -2.87 18.50
N THR A 62 10.46 -4.09 18.56
CA THR A 62 10.27 -5.11 17.51
C THR A 62 8.80 -5.49 17.34
N PHE A 63 8.06 -5.63 18.44
CA PHE A 63 6.63 -5.92 18.38
C PHE A 63 5.83 -4.74 17.79
N ALA A 64 6.16 -3.51 18.19
CA ALA A 64 5.52 -2.30 17.67
C ALA A 64 5.75 -2.13 16.17
N VAL A 65 6.99 -2.32 15.70
CA VAL A 65 7.35 -2.26 14.26
C VAL A 65 6.57 -3.31 13.47
N ASN A 66 6.51 -4.54 13.97
CA ASN A 66 5.73 -5.61 13.32
C ASN A 66 4.22 -5.31 13.29
N ASP A 67 3.66 -4.75 14.36
CA ASP A 67 2.25 -4.35 14.39
C ASP A 67 1.95 -3.20 13.43
N ILE A 68 2.84 -2.21 13.34
CA ILE A 68 2.74 -1.09 12.39
C ILE A 68 2.78 -1.62 10.95
N ASN A 69 3.76 -2.46 10.61
CA ASN A 69 3.88 -3.05 9.28
C ASN A 69 2.64 -3.87 8.90
N ARG A 70 2.12 -4.67 9.84
CA ARG A 70 0.88 -5.44 9.66
C ARG A 70 -0.32 -4.53 9.42
N LYS A 71 -0.50 -3.48 10.23
CA LYS A 71 -1.61 -2.53 10.10
C LYS A 71 -1.55 -1.77 8.77
N LEU A 72 -0.35 -1.36 8.34
CA LEU A 72 -0.16 -0.70 7.06
C LEU A 72 -0.55 -1.62 5.89
N ALA A 73 -0.06 -2.87 5.89
CA ALA A 73 -0.41 -3.85 4.87
C ALA A 73 -1.93 -4.12 4.82
N GLN A 74 -2.58 -4.22 6.00
CA GLN A 74 -4.03 -4.38 6.09
C GLN A 74 -4.79 -3.16 5.56
N GLN A 75 -4.37 -1.93 5.90
CA GLN A 75 -5.00 -0.72 5.40
C GLN A 75 -4.88 -0.60 3.88
N LEU A 76 -3.70 -0.89 3.33
CA LEU A 76 -3.48 -0.91 1.87
C LEU A 76 -4.38 -1.95 1.19
N GLN A 77 -4.51 -3.15 1.76
CA GLN A 77 -5.39 -4.18 1.23
C GLN A 77 -6.88 -3.80 1.34
N GLN A 78 -7.30 -3.20 2.45
CA GLN A 78 -8.67 -2.72 2.64
C GLN A 78 -9.01 -1.60 1.65
N GLN A 79 -8.12 -0.63 1.44
CA GLN A 79 -8.32 0.42 0.45
C GLN A 79 -8.43 -0.16 -0.97
N ARG A 80 -7.58 -1.13 -1.32
CA ARG A 80 -7.67 -1.85 -2.59
C ARG A 80 -9.00 -2.59 -2.75
N ARG A 81 -9.50 -3.26 -1.71
CA ARG A 81 -10.81 -3.94 -1.72
C ARG A 81 -11.97 -2.95 -1.87
N LYS A 82 -11.95 -1.83 -1.14
CA LYS A 82 -12.97 -0.76 -1.24
C LYS A 82 -13.03 -0.15 -2.65
N ARG A 83 -11.90 -0.02 -3.35
CA ARG A 83 -11.87 0.46 -4.74
C ARG A 83 -12.46 -0.56 -5.72
N LYS A 84 -12.28 -1.86 -5.50
CA LYS A 84 -12.84 -2.93 -6.36
C LYS A 84 -14.34 -3.17 -6.15
N HIS A 85 -14.88 -2.82 -4.98
CA HIS A 85 -16.28 -3.01 -4.62
C HIS A 85 -17.14 -1.74 -4.70
N LYS A 86 -16.73 -0.70 -5.43
CA LYS A 86 -17.66 0.39 -5.75
C LYS A 86 -18.57 -0.10 -6.88
N PRO A 87 -19.86 -0.41 -6.63
CA PRO A 87 -20.80 -0.61 -7.73
C PRO A 87 -20.81 0.67 -8.57
N ILE A 88 -20.74 0.52 -9.89
CA ILE A 88 -20.85 1.66 -10.81
C ILE A 88 -22.24 2.27 -10.57
N PRO A 89 -22.33 3.50 -10.01
CA PRO A 89 -23.63 4.11 -9.80
C PRO A 89 -24.30 4.34 -11.16
N ASN A 90 -25.60 4.06 -11.24
CA ASN A 90 -26.47 4.25 -12.41
C ASN A 90 -26.55 3.13 -13.47
N LEU A 91 -25.93 1.95 -13.28
CA LEU A 91 -26.14 0.84 -14.23
C LEU A 91 -27.63 0.48 -14.38
N SER A 92 -28.39 0.47 -13.27
CA SER A 92 -29.82 0.17 -13.29
C SER A 92 -30.65 1.18 -14.10
N LEU A 93 -30.35 2.48 -14.02
CA LEU A 93 -31.06 3.50 -14.78
C LEU A 93 -30.76 3.40 -16.29
N VAL A 94 -29.51 3.10 -16.65
CA VAL A 94 -29.10 2.90 -18.05
C VAL A 94 -29.80 1.67 -18.64
N ILE A 95 -29.88 0.57 -17.89
CA ILE A 95 -30.59 -0.65 -18.31
C ILE A 95 -32.09 -0.36 -18.53
N ILE A 96 -32.75 0.31 -17.57
CA ILE A 96 -34.18 0.63 -17.66
C ILE A 96 -34.47 1.52 -18.87
N SER A 97 -33.67 2.58 -19.06
CA SER A 97 -33.83 3.49 -20.20
C SER A 97 -33.63 2.78 -21.53
N THR A 98 -32.60 1.93 -21.65
CA THR A 98 -32.31 1.15 -22.86
C THR A 98 -33.46 0.20 -23.20
N PHE A 99 -34.00 -0.49 -22.19
CA PHE A 99 -35.11 -1.41 -22.38
C PHE A 99 -36.39 -0.68 -22.82
N LEU A 100 -36.68 0.48 -22.22
CA LEU A 100 -37.84 1.30 -22.58
C LEU A 100 -37.79 1.75 -24.05
N VAL A 101 -36.63 2.19 -24.52
CA VAL A 101 -36.42 2.58 -25.92
C VAL A 101 -36.58 1.38 -26.86
N LEU A 102 -36.03 0.21 -26.52
CA LEU A 102 -36.19 -1.00 -27.32
C LEU A 102 -37.66 -1.41 -27.45
N VAL A 103 -38.42 -1.36 -26.35
CA VAL A 103 -39.86 -1.67 -26.38
C VAL A 103 -40.62 -0.68 -27.26
N LEU A 104 -40.31 0.62 -27.20
CA LEU A 104 -40.94 1.61 -28.07
C LEU A 104 -40.67 1.34 -29.55
N ILE A 105 -39.45 0.95 -29.91
CA ILE A 105 -39.10 0.60 -31.30
C ILE A 105 -39.90 -0.62 -31.78
N VAL A 106 -40.01 -1.65 -30.94
CA VAL A 106 -40.79 -2.87 -31.26
C VAL A 106 -42.28 -2.54 -31.43
N LEU A 107 -42.84 -1.72 -30.54
CA LEU A 107 -44.24 -1.30 -30.63
C LEU A 107 -44.49 -0.46 -31.89
N ALA A 108 -43.61 0.48 -32.21
CA ALA A 108 -43.70 1.27 -33.44
C ALA A 108 -43.66 0.37 -34.69
N TYR A 109 -42.76 -0.61 -34.71
CA TYR A 109 -42.67 -1.59 -35.79
C TYR A 109 -43.96 -2.41 -35.92
N LEU A 110 -44.51 -2.92 -34.82
CA LEU A 110 -45.75 -3.70 -34.83
C LEU A 110 -46.94 -2.88 -35.33
N VAL A 111 -47.06 -1.61 -34.93
CA VAL A 111 -48.13 -0.72 -35.40
C VAL A 111 -48.02 -0.50 -36.91
N ILE A 112 -46.83 -0.18 -37.42
CA ILE A 112 -46.59 0.02 -38.85
C ILE A 112 -46.86 -1.27 -39.63
N HIS A 113 -46.42 -2.43 -39.12
CA HIS A 113 -46.66 -3.72 -39.76
C HIS A 113 -48.15 -4.07 -39.80
N LYS A 114 -48.88 -3.84 -38.71
CA LYS A 114 -50.33 -4.06 -38.64
C LYS A 114 -51.09 -3.14 -39.59
N MET A 115 -50.68 -1.87 -39.71
CA MET A 115 -51.28 -0.94 -40.69
C MET A 115 -50.97 -1.34 -42.14
N ARG A 116 -49.76 -1.85 -42.41
CA ARG A 116 -49.35 -2.25 -43.76
C ARG A 116 -49.94 -3.59 -44.22
N ASN A 117 -50.14 -4.54 -43.31
CA ASN A 117 -50.74 -5.83 -43.62
C ASN A 117 -52.29 -5.82 -43.53
N GLY A 118 -52.88 -4.69 -43.16
CA GLY A 118 -54.33 -4.52 -43.04
C GLY A 118 -55.01 -3.88 -44.25
N GLN A 119 -54.30 -3.75 -45.39
CA GLN A 119 -54.87 -3.44 -46.71
C GLN A 119 -54.81 -4.67 -47.61
#